data_AF-A0A357PR26-F1
#
_entry.id   AF-A0A357PR26-F1
#
_cell.length_a   1.000
_cell.length_b   1.000
_cell.length_c   1.000
_cell.angle_alpha   90.00
_cell.angle_beta   90.00
_cell.angle_gamma   90.00
#
_symmetry.space_group_name_H-M   'P 1'
#
loop_
_entity.id
_entity.type
_entity.pdbx_description
1 polymer ?
#
loop_
_entity_poly.entity_id
_entity_poly.type
_entity_poly.pdbx_seq_one_letter_code
_entity_poly.pdbx_strand_id
1 'polypeptide(L)'
;MWGAIVGDIVGSIYEFDNIRTKDFPLFSPCGFITDDTCMTIAVADALLKWRRDGGDLSDLARRSMRTIGRQFPDKSYGFRFARWLDSYDSEPYDSWGNGAAMRVSAAGWVGRSLSEVKRLSYMVTSV
;
A
#
# COMPACT_ATOMS: atom_id res chain seq x y z
N MET A 1 -7.88 9.20 2.47
CA MET A 1 -7.56 7.93 1.78
C MET A 1 -8.79 7.11 1.39
N TRP A 2 -10.01 7.47 1.81
CA TRP A 2 -11.23 6.72 1.47
C TRP A 2 -11.42 6.46 -0.03
N GLY A 3 -11.12 7.42 -0.90
CA GLY A 3 -11.21 7.19 -2.34
C GLY A 3 -10.30 6.08 -2.86
N ALA A 4 -9.12 5.88 -2.27
CA ALA A 4 -8.22 4.77 -2.64
C ALA A 4 -8.80 3.43 -2.17
N ILE A 5 -9.31 3.36 -0.93
CA ILE A 5 -9.92 2.15 -0.37
C ILE A 5 -11.20 1.76 -1.12
N VAL A 6 -12.05 2.74 -1.44
CA VAL A 6 -13.25 2.50 -2.24
C VAL A 6 -12.83 2.06 -3.65
N GLY A 7 -11.87 2.74 -4.28
CA GLY A 7 -11.37 2.34 -5.60
C GLY A 7 -10.87 0.90 -5.63
N ASP A 8 -10.15 0.47 -4.60
CA ASP A 8 -9.69 -0.91 -4.42
C ASP A 8 -10.86 -1.90 -4.31
N ILE A 9 -11.78 -1.69 -3.36
CA ILE A 9 -12.95 -2.58 -3.16
C ILE A 9 -13.82 -2.70 -4.41
N VAL A 10 -14.01 -1.58 -5.12
CA VAL A 10 -14.85 -1.53 -6.32
C VAL A 10 -14.14 -2.17 -7.52
N GLY A 11 -12.83 -1.98 -7.64
CA GLY A 11 -12.02 -2.54 -8.71
C GLY A 11 -11.70 -4.03 -8.54
N SER A 12 -11.76 -4.57 -7.31
CA SER A 12 -11.24 -5.90 -6.99
C SER A 12 -11.88 -7.02 -7.81
N ILE A 13 -13.17 -6.92 -8.14
CA ILE A 13 -13.89 -7.94 -8.91
C ILE A 13 -13.57 -7.91 -10.41
N TYR A 14 -12.88 -6.87 -10.88
CA TYR A 14 -12.56 -6.64 -12.29
C TYR A 14 -11.06 -6.77 -12.59
N GLU A 15 -10.23 -7.18 -11.63
CA GLU A 15 -8.76 -7.22 -11.77
C GLU A 15 -8.30 -8.12 -12.93
N PHE A 16 -8.89 -9.31 -13.03
CA PHE A 16 -8.54 -10.32 -14.05
C PHE A 16 -9.58 -10.45 -15.18
N ASP A 17 -10.74 -9.80 -15.05
CA ASP A 17 -11.80 -9.72 -16.06
C ASP A 17 -12.19 -8.24 -16.25
N ASN A 18 -11.33 -7.52 -16.96
CA ASN A 18 -11.43 -6.07 -17.04
C ASN A 18 -12.60 -5.62 -17.92
N ILE A 19 -13.30 -4.59 -17.46
CA ILE A 19 -14.31 -3.87 -18.23
C ILE A 19 -13.80 -2.48 -18.61
N ARG A 20 -14.23 -1.95 -19.77
CA ARG A 20 -13.89 -0.59 -20.22
C ARG A 20 -15.14 0.27 -20.39
N THR A 21 -15.86 0.46 -19.30
CA THR A 21 -17.10 1.25 -19.24
C THR A 21 -17.16 2.07 -17.95
N LYS A 22 -17.96 3.14 -17.95
CA LYS A 22 -18.33 3.89 -16.73
C LYS A 22 -19.66 3.41 -16.15
N ASP A 23 -20.35 2.52 -16.86
CA ASP A 23 -21.61 1.92 -16.44
C ASP A 23 -21.31 0.57 -15.77
N PHE A 24 -21.17 0.61 -14.45
CA PHE A 24 -20.92 -0.56 -13.60
C PHE A 24 -21.53 -0.32 -12.21
N PRO A 25 -21.90 -1.38 -11.48
CA PRO A 25 -22.38 -1.23 -10.11
C PRO A 25 -21.25 -0.70 -9.23
N LEU A 26 -21.48 0.44 -8.56
CA LEU A 26 -20.46 1.04 -7.70
C LEU A 26 -20.05 0.10 -6.56
N PHE A 27 -20.94 -0.73 -6.02
CA PHE A 27 -20.59 -1.72 -5.02
C PHE A 27 -21.15 -3.09 -5.41
N SER A 28 -20.35 -4.12 -5.14
CA SER A 28 -20.73 -5.52 -5.28
C SER A 28 -20.62 -6.22 -3.92
N PRO A 29 -21.54 -7.13 -3.57
CA PRO A 29 -21.39 -7.99 -2.40
C PRO A 29 -20.11 -8.84 -2.43
N CYS A 30 -19.54 -9.04 -3.61
CA CYS A 30 -18.29 -9.76 -3.81
C CYS A 30 -17.05 -8.85 -3.77
N GLY A 31 -17.19 -7.54 -3.56
CA GLY A 31 -16.06 -6.63 -3.45
C GLY A 31 -15.28 -6.85 -2.15
N PHE A 32 -13.95 -6.73 -2.22
CA PHE A 32 -13.06 -6.96 -1.07
C PHE A 32 -11.83 -6.05 -1.15
N ILE A 33 -11.21 -5.77 -0.01
CA ILE A 33 -9.93 -5.05 0.02
C ILE A 33 -8.81 -5.96 -0.49
N THR A 34 -7.85 -5.39 -1.22
CA THR A 34 -6.68 -6.11 -1.72
C THR A 34 -5.41 -5.66 -0.96
N ASP A 35 -4.26 -6.02 -1.51
CA ASP A 35 -2.97 -5.53 -1.05
C ASP A 35 -2.84 -4.00 -1.16
N ASP A 36 -3.54 -3.35 -2.10
CA ASP A 36 -3.59 -1.89 -2.23
C ASP A 36 -4.02 -1.22 -0.92
N THR A 37 -5.17 -1.62 -0.38
CA THR A 37 -5.67 -1.09 0.90
C THR A 37 -4.77 -1.50 2.06
N CYS A 38 -4.35 -2.76 2.14
CA CYS A 38 -3.52 -3.25 3.24
C CYS A 38 -2.21 -2.45 3.33
N MET A 39 -1.56 -2.24 2.19
CA MET A 39 -0.29 -1.51 2.13
C MET A 39 -0.47 0.00 2.27
N THR A 40 -1.58 0.56 1.79
CA THR A 40 -1.94 1.97 2.07
C THR A 40 -2.06 2.24 3.57
N ILE A 41 -2.74 1.34 4.30
CA ILE A 41 -2.88 1.43 5.76
C ILE A 41 -1.52 1.28 6.44
N ALA A 42 -0.68 0.35 5.97
CA ALA A 42 0.66 0.16 6.53
C ALA A 42 1.58 1.38 6.37
N VAL A 43 1.54 2.06 5.22
CA VAL A 43 2.27 3.30 5.00
C VAL A 43 1.76 4.42 5.92
N ALA A 44 0.44 4.52 6.09
CA ALA A 44 -0.15 5.49 7.02
C ALA A 44 0.26 5.22 8.47
N ASP A 45 0.24 3.96 8.92
CA ASP A 45 0.68 3.53 10.24
C ASP A 45 2.15 3.90 10.51
N ALA A 46 3.04 3.64 9.54
CA ALA A 46 4.45 4.02 9.63
C ALA A 46 4.64 5.54 9.76
N LEU A 47 3.92 6.33 8.96
CA LEU A 47 3.97 7.79 9.01
C LEU A 47 3.46 8.35 10.35
N LEU A 48 2.41 7.76 10.92
CA LEU A 48 1.88 8.16 12.22
C LEU A 48 2.88 7.87 13.35
N LYS A 49 3.46 6.66 13.37
CA LYS A 49 4.52 6.28 14.32
C LYS A 49 5.72 7.21 14.21
N TRP A 50 6.18 7.48 13.00
CA TRP A 50 7.30 8.38 12.74
C TRP A 50 7.02 9.82 13.18
N ARG A 51 5.82 10.35 12.92
CA ARG A 51 5.44 11.70 13.37
C ARG A 51 5.38 11.82 14.89
N ARG A 52 5.00 10.74 15.59
CA ARG A 52 4.88 10.70 17.05
C ARG A 52 6.24 10.51 17.74
N ASP A 53 7.02 9.54 17.28
CA ASP A 53 8.18 9.03 18.00
C ASP A 53 9.53 9.31 17.29
N GLY A 54 9.49 9.78 16.04
CA GLY A 54 10.69 9.94 15.20
C GLY A 54 11.24 8.60 14.67
N GLY A 55 12.55 8.54 14.46
CA GLY A 55 13.26 7.35 13.97
C GLY A 55 13.40 7.25 12.45
N ASP A 56 13.86 6.09 11.96
CA ASP A 56 13.98 5.78 10.54
C ASP A 56 12.62 5.40 9.95
N LEU A 57 12.06 6.29 9.12
CA LEU A 57 10.78 6.06 8.47
C LEU A 57 10.79 4.85 7.54
N SER A 58 11.91 4.57 6.88
CA SER A 58 12.00 3.46 5.91
C SER A 58 11.90 2.13 6.63
N ASP A 59 12.60 2.00 7.75
CA ASP A 59 12.49 0.84 8.63
C ASP A 59 11.09 0.71 9.26
N LEU A 60 10.49 1.82 9.71
CA LEU A 60 9.11 1.82 10.19
C LEU A 60 8.11 1.38 9.10
N ALA A 61 8.31 1.80 7.85
CA ALA A 61 7.49 1.40 6.71
C ALA A 61 7.63 -0.11 6.45
N ARG A 62 8.85 -0.65 6.41
CA ARG A 62 9.09 -2.10 6.26
C ARG A 62 8.41 -2.90 7.37
N ARG A 63 8.61 -2.49 8.63
CA ARG A 63 7.99 -3.15 9.79
C ARG A 63 6.48 -3.11 9.74
N SER A 64 5.88 -1.98 9.39
CA SER A 64 4.43 -1.81 9.33
C SER A 64 3.82 -2.62 8.18
N MET A 65 4.45 -2.61 6.99
CA MET A 65 4.03 -3.41 5.84
C MET A 65 4.10 -4.92 6.13
N ARG A 66 5.18 -5.40 6.75
CA ARG A 66 5.28 -6.81 7.16
C ARG A 66 4.25 -7.18 8.22
N THR A 67 4.06 -6.33 9.23
CA THR A 67 3.09 -6.59 10.31
C THR A 67 1.68 -6.72 9.78
N ILE A 68 1.23 -5.76 8.97
CA ILE A 68 -0.12 -5.77 8.40
C ILE A 68 -0.24 -6.82 7.30
N GLY A 69 0.75 -6.94 6.41
CA GLY A 69 0.71 -7.91 5.32
C GLY A 69 0.60 -9.36 5.80
N ARG A 70 1.27 -9.70 6.92
CA ARG A 70 1.17 -11.02 7.55
C ARG A 70 -0.17 -11.29 8.23
N GLN A 71 -0.91 -10.26 8.63
CA GLN A 71 -2.27 -10.41 9.18
C GLN A 71 -3.30 -10.71 8.09
N PHE A 72 -3.00 -10.35 6.84
CA PHE A 72 -3.88 -10.55 5.69
C PHE A 72 -3.15 -11.31 4.57
N PRO A 73 -2.65 -12.53 4.79
CA PRO A 73 -1.80 -13.25 3.84
C PRO A 73 -2.56 -13.71 2.57
N ASP A 74 -3.88 -13.72 2.62
CA ASP A 74 -4.82 -14.16 1.58
C ASP A 74 -5.19 -13.07 0.57
N LYS A 75 -4.49 -11.93 0.57
CA LYS A 75 -4.73 -10.83 -0.38
C LYS A 75 -3.87 -10.96 -1.62
N SER A 76 -4.25 -10.23 -2.67
CA SER A 76 -3.72 -10.29 -4.05
C SER A 76 -2.26 -9.85 -4.21
N TYR A 77 -1.41 -9.99 -3.20
CA TYR A 77 0.00 -9.65 -3.29
C TYR A 77 0.67 -10.37 -4.45
N GLY A 78 1.43 -9.61 -5.25
CA GLY A 78 2.33 -10.19 -6.23
C GLY A 78 3.28 -11.20 -5.58
N PHE A 79 3.51 -12.34 -6.24
CA PHE A 79 4.29 -13.47 -5.71
C PHE A 79 5.61 -13.09 -5.03
N ARG A 80 6.38 -12.17 -5.63
CA ARG A 80 7.65 -11.69 -5.05
C ARG A 80 7.45 -10.88 -3.77
N PHE A 81 6.40 -10.05 -3.73
CA PHE A 81 6.08 -9.23 -2.56
C PHE A 81 5.57 -10.11 -1.41
N ALA A 82 4.73 -11.10 -1.70
CA ALA A 82 4.29 -12.08 -0.69
C ALA A 82 5.48 -12.80 -0.04
N ARG A 83 6.49 -13.20 -0.85
CA ARG A 83 7.73 -13.79 -0.33
C ARG A 83 8.54 -12.82 0.54
N TRP A 84 8.59 -11.54 0.17
CA TRP A 84 9.25 -10.50 0.97
C TRP A 84 8.52 -10.21 2.29
N LEU A 85 7.18 -10.28 2.30
CA LEU A 85 6.41 -10.16 3.54
C LEU A 85 6.77 -11.28 4.52
N ASP A 86 7.02 -12.49 4.01
CA ASP A 86 7.32 -13.67 4.83
C ASP A 86 8.83 -13.83 5.17
N SER A 87 9.73 -13.24 4.38
CA SER A 87 11.18 -13.40 4.57
C SER A 87 11.68 -12.88 5.93
N TYR A 88 12.75 -13.50 6.43
CA TYR A 88 13.46 -13.02 7.62
C TYR A 88 14.25 -11.76 7.32
N ASP A 89 14.86 -11.70 6.14
CA ASP A 89 15.59 -10.56 5.62
C ASP A 89 14.65 -9.51 5.01
N SER A 90 14.96 -8.23 5.23
CA SER A 90 14.11 -7.09 4.84
C SER A 90 14.70 -6.27 3.68
N GLU A 91 15.69 -6.82 2.98
CA GLU A 91 16.35 -6.13 1.89
C GLU A 91 15.39 -5.88 0.71
N PRO A 92 15.50 -4.70 0.06
CA PRO A 92 14.74 -4.41 -1.14
C PRO A 92 14.92 -5.46 -2.21
N TYR A 93 13.81 -5.86 -2.82
CA TYR A 93 13.83 -6.66 -4.03
C TYR A 93 13.52 -5.73 -5.21
N ASP A 94 14.39 -5.67 -6.21
CA ASP A 94 14.25 -4.79 -7.38
C ASP A 94 12.90 -5.03 -8.10
N SER A 95 11.89 -4.26 -7.70
CA SER A 95 10.51 -4.36 -8.17
C SER A 95 10.20 -3.22 -9.13
N TRP A 96 9.61 -3.57 -10.27
CA TRP A 96 9.28 -2.64 -11.35
C TRP A 96 7.76 -2.46 -11.51
N GLY A 97 6.98 -2.99 -10.56
CA GLY A 97 5.52 -2.94 -10.58
C GLY A 97 4.95 -1.63 -10.03
N ASN A 98 3.62 -1.51 -10.08
CA ASN A 98 2.86 -0.40 -9.50
C ASN A 98 2.76 -0.45 -7.96
N GLY A 99 3.26 -1.52 -7.32
CA GLY A 99 3.11 -1.78 -5.89
C GLY A 99 3.58 -0.66 -4.96
N ALA A 100 4.58 0.11 -5.39
CA ALA A 100 5.01 1.31 -4.67
C ALA A 100 4.00 2.47 -4.82
N ALA A 101 3.45 2.66 -6.01
CA ALA A 101 2.55 3.76 -6.33
C ALA A 101 1.15 3.57 -5.70
N MET A 102 0.64 2.34 -5.64
CA MET A 102 -0.72 2.06 -5.12
C MET A 102 -0.89 2.47 -3.64
N ARG A 103 0.20 2.42 -2.86
CA ARG A 103 0.18 2.59 -1.40
C ARG A 103 0.66 3.96 -0.89
N VAL A 104 1.13 4.84 -1.77
CA VAL A 104 1.88 6.05 -1.37
C VAL A 104 0.99 7.22 -0.92
N SER A 105 -0.33 7.09 -1.03
CA SER A 105 -1.27 8.22 -0.86
C SER A 105 -1.17 8.93 0.50
N ALA A 106 -0.81 8.22 1.57
CA ALA A 106 -0.64 8.81 2.90
C ALA A 106 0.49 9.85 2.97
N ALA A 107 1.56 9.71 2.17
CA ALA A 107 2.63 10.71 2.11
C ALA A 107 2.12 12.07 1.62
N GLY A 108 1.18 12.07 0.66
CA GLY A 108 0.52 13.28 0.16
C GLY A 108 -0.40 13.94 1.19
N TRP A 109 -0.98 13.17 2.11
CA TRP A 109 -1.81 13.70 3.21
C TRP A 109 -0.98 14.33 4.32
N VAL A 110 0.20 13.77 4.62
CA VAL A 110 1.03 14.17 5.78
C VAL A 110 2.07 15.23 5.42
N GLY A 111 2.50 15.31 4.17
CA GLY A 111 3.46 16.31 3.71
C GLY A 111 2.85 17.71 3.60
N ARG A 112 3.65 18.73 3.88
CA ARG A 112 3.23 20.15 3.87
C ARG A 112 3.80 20.93 2.69
N SER A 113 4.68 20.30 1.90
CA SER A 113 5.26 20.87 0.69
C SER A 113 5.53 19.77 -0.33
N LEU A 114 5.66 20.13 -1.61
CA LEU A 114 6.00 19.18 -2.67
C LEU A 114 7.33 18.47 -2.39
N SER A 115 8.34 19.19 -1.87
CA SER A 115 9.63 18.60 -1.54
C SER A 115 9.53 17.61 -0.37
N GLU A 116 8.75 17.92 0.65
CA GLU A 116 8.50 17.00 1.77
C GLU A 116 7.74 15.76 1.29
N VAL A 117 6.69 15.92 0.48
CA VAL A 117 5.92 14.80 -0.07
C VAL A 117 6.83 13.87 -0.88
N LYS A 118 7.66 14.41 -1.79
CA LYS A 118 8.61 13.58 -2.57
C LYS A 118 9.56 12.79 -1.67
N ARG A 119 10.10 13.43 -0.63
CA ARG A 119 11.00 12.78 0.33
C ARG A 119 10.28 11.68 1.11
N LEU A 120 9.09 11.96 1.64
CA LEU A 120 8.27 10.98 2.36
C LEU A 120 7.91 9.80 1.47
N SER A 121 7.45 10.07 0.24
CA SER A 121 7.11 9.04 -0.76
C SER A 121 8.30 8.12 -1.03
N TYR A 122 9.50 8.66 -1.21
CA TYR A 122 10.70 7.83 -1.41
C TYR A 122 10.97 6.92 -0.20
N MET A 123 11.02 7.49 1.01
CA MET A 123 11.35 6.73 2.24
C MET A 123 10.35 5.60 2.53
N VAL A 124 9.05 5.79 2.25
CA VAL A 124 8.03 4.75 2.51
C VAL A 124 7.90 3.71 1.39
N THR A 125 8.53 3.94 0.23
CA THR A 125 8.41 3.04 -0.94
C THR A 125 9.71 2.30 -1.29
N SER A 126 10.87 2.75 -0.79
CA SER A 126 12.18 2.13 -1.00
C SER A 126 12.36 0.88 -0.13
N VAL A 127 11.61 -0.18 -0.44
CA VAL A 127 11.54 -1.44 0.34
C VAL A 127 11.75 -2.67 -0.51
#